data_AF-A0A1F5SNQ8-F1
#
_entry.id   AF-A0A1F5SNQ8-F1
#
_cell.length_a   1.000
_cell.length_b   1.000
_cell.length_c   1.000
_cell.angle_alpha   90.00
_cell.angle_beta   90.00
_cell.angle_gamma   90.00
#
_symmetry.space_group_name_H-M   'P 1'
#
loop_
_entity.id
_entity.type
_entity.pdbx_description
1 polymer ?
#
loop_
_entity_poly.entity_id
_entity_poly.type
_entity_poly.pdbx_seq_one_letter_code
_entity_poly.pdbx_strand_id
1 'polypeptide(L)'
;MKKRITKKELSCSRKKLKEAEKEVEGGIRDYCRAQKGLWQRIPWLALMADGRGGFSPTKGRAYREGYWMIFSSGRANGPFCTVEVDCENGELDARLNSDIVKLIDHLDELNAAKIIAELKIETLKPEHVTGDWRDKIIEGYGLEPVYRRNRKKIEYMDEYEKNAWLRAASKQVSEKLSLLRQVIFEDCKKTIK
;
A
#
# COMPACT_ATOMS: atom_id res chain seq x y z
N MET A 1 15.10 10.60 -49.32
CA MET A 1 16.23 11.16 -48.54
C MET A 1 15.88 11.15 -47.06
N LYS A 2 16.65 10.48 -46.19
CA LYS A 2 16.45 10.55 -44.72
C LYS A 2 17.29 11.71 -44.16
N LYS A 3 16.64 12.70 -43.57
CA LYS A 3 17.30 13.85 -42.91
C LYS A 3 18.06 13.33 -41.68
N ARG A 4 19.38 13.57 -41.60
CA ARG A 4 20.20 13.20 -40.43
C ARG A 4 19.91 14.17 -39.30
N ILE A 5 19.38 13.67 -38.18
CA ILE A 5 19.23 14.44 -36.94
C ILE A 5 20.62 14.65 -36.34
N THR A 6 20.94 15.89 -36.00
CA THR A 6 22.22 16.26 -35.39
C THR A 6 22.23 15.98 -33.89
N LYS A 7 23.41 15.75 -33.30
CA LYS A 7 23.56 15.57 -31.84
C LYS A 7 23.00 16.76 -31.04
N LYS A 8 23.09 17.98 -31.59
CA LYS A 8 22.58 19.22 -30.97
C LYS A 8 21.05 19.23 -30.91
N GLU A 9 20.37 18.79 -31.98
CA GLU A 9 18.91 18.64 -32.00
C GLU A 9 18.44 17.61 -30.98
N LEU A 10 19.11 16.45 -30.88
CA LEU A 10 18.78 15.42 -29.88
C LEU A 10 18.95 15.93 -28.43
N SER A 11 20.00 16.71 -28.16
CA SER A 11 20.24 17.29 -26.83
C SER A 11 19.15 18.31 -26.45
N CYS A 12 18.76 19.17 -27.39
CA CYS A 12 17.69 20.15 -27.19
C CYS A 12 16.33 19.48 -26.89
N SER A 13 15.95 18.46 -27.66
CA SER A 13 14.70 17.73 -27.46
C SER A 13 14.64 17.01 -26.11
N ARG A 14 15.75 16.43 -25.64
CA ARG A 14 15.82 15.80 -24.31
C ARG A 14 15.64 16.79 -23.18
N LYS A 15 16.17 18.01 -23.30
CA LYS A 15 16.00 19.05 -22.28
C LYS A 15 14.53 19.46 -22.15
N LYS A 16 13.87 19.73 -23.29
CA LYS A 16 12.45 20.08 -23.33
C LYS A 16 11.56 18.98 -22.75
N LEU A 17 11.87 17.71 -23.06
CA LEU A 17 11.14 16.57 -22.51
C LEU A 17 11.24 16.52 -20.97
N LYS A 18 12.43 16.70 -20.42
CA LYS A 18 12.65 16.73 -18.96
C LYS A 18 11.93 17.88 -18.27
N GLU A 19 11.81 19.03 -18.94
CA GLU A 19 11.06 20.18 -18.42
C GLU A 19 9.56 19.87 -18.36
N ALA A 20 9.00 19.30 -19.44
CA ALA A 20 7.61 18.87 -19.48
C ALA A 20 7.30 17.77 -18.44
N GLU A 21 8.19 16.79 -18.28
CA GLU A 21 8.05 15.75 -17.25
C GLU A 21 7.95 16.35 -15.84
N LYS A 22 8.79 17.35 -15.52
CA LYS A 22 8.75 18.04 -14.23
C LYS A 22 7.48 18.87 -14.04
N GLU A 23 7.01 19.51 -15.10
CA GLU A 23 5.77 20.30 -15.06
C GLU A 23 4.56 19.40 -14.79
N VAL A 24 4.47 18.26 -15.49
CA VAL A 24 3.42 17.26 -15.26
C VAL A 24 3.50 16.68 -13.85
N GLU A 25 4.71 16.32 -13.40
CA GLU A 25 4.93 15.86 -12.02
C GLU A 25 4.43 16.89 -10.99
N GLY A 26 4.81 18.15 -11.17
CA GLY A 26 4.36 19.25 -10.31
C GLY A 26 2.83 19.36 -10.26
N GLY A 27 2.18 19.33 -11.43
CA GLY A 27 0.73 19.37 -11.54
C GLY A 27 0.03 18.21 -10.84
N ILE A 28 0.55 16.99 -10.94
CA ILE A 28 0.00 15.81 -10.25
C ILE A 28 0.15 15.95 -8.73
N ARG A 29 1.32 16.38 -8.24
CA ARG A 29 1.55 16.62 -6.81
C ARG A 29 0.62 17.71 -6.25
N ASP A 30 0.47 18.81 -6.99
CA ASP A 30 -0.44 19.90 -6.62
C ASP A 30 -1.90 19.43 -6.58
N TYR A 31 -2.32 18.61 -7.56
CA TYR A 31 -3.65 17.99 -7.58
C TYR A 31 -3.91 17.09 -6.36
N CYS A 32 -2.91 16.31 -5.93
CA CYS A 32 -3.01 15.49 -4.72
C CYS A 32 -3.11 16.35 -3.45
N ARG A 33 -2.23 17.36 -3.32
CA ARG A 33 -2.24 18.30 -2.18
C ARG A 33 -3.53 19.10 -2.08
N ALA A 34 -4.11 19.52 -3.21
CA ALA A 34 -5.40 20.23 -3.25
C ALA A 34 -6.55 19.39 -2.64
N GLN A 35 -6.43 18.07 -2.65
CA GLN A 35 -7.40 17.13 -2.08
C GLN A 35 -7.09 16.71 -0.64
N LYS A 36 -6.16 17.38 0.05
CA LYS A 36 -5.71 17.02 1.43
C LYS A 36 -6.86 16.69 2.38
N GLY A 37 -7.91 17.52 2.43
CA GLY A 37 -9.04 17.28 3.33
C GLY A 37 -9.82 15.99 3.03
N LEU A 38 -9.81 15.52 1.78
CA LEU A 38 -10.37 14.24 1.39
C LEU A 38 -9.42 13.09 1.77
N TRP A 39 -8.13 13.24 1.48
CA TRP A 39 -7.10 12.27 1.86
C TRP A 39 -7.13 11.95 3.35
N GLN A 40 -7.30 12.96 4.21
CA GLN A 40 -7.38 12.76 5.66
C GLN A 40 -8.59 11.91 6.11
N ARG A 41 -9.63 11.76 5.28
CA ARG A 41 -10.79 10.93 5.63
C ARG A 41 -10.63 9.47 5.22
N ILE A 42 -9.71 9.21 4.30
CA ILE A 42 -9.54 7.89 3.69
C ILE A 42 -9.11 6.84 4.73
N PRO A 43 -8.13 7.06 5.63
CA PRO A 43 -7.74 6.06 6.62
C PRO A 43 -8.90 5.55 7.49
N TRP A 44 -9.74 6.44 8.01
CA TRP A 44 -10.91 6.05 8.79
C TRP A 44 -11.91 5.23 7.97
N LEU A 45 -12.28 5.74 6.79
CA LEU A 45 -13.23 5.04 5.91
C LEU A 45 -12.69 3.71 5.40
N ALA A 46 -11.39 3.62 5.14
CA ALA A 46 -10.70 2.41 4.76
C ALA A 46 -10.83 1.36 5.86
N LEU A 47 -10.58 1.75 7.12
CA LEU A 47 -10.82 0.85 8.24
C LEU A 47 -12.28 0.43 8.32
N MET A 48 -13.25 1.34 8.19
CA MET A 48 -14.68 1.00 8.27
C MET A 48 -15.15 0.06 7.14
N ALA A 49 -14.51 0.13 5.98
CA ALA A 49 -14.81 -0.69 4.81
C ALA A 49 -14.08 -2.05 4.81
N ASP A 50 -12.91 -2.15 5.45
CA ASP A 50 -12.09 -3.36 5.44
C ASP A 50 -12.82 -4.55 6.09
N GLY A 51 -12.69 -5.74 5.49
CA GLY A 51 -13.38 -6.95 5.95
C GLY A 51 -14.87 -7.07 5.55
N ARG A 52 -15.52 -6.01 5.06
CA ARG A 52 -16.92 -6.07 4.56
C ARG A 52 -17.04 -6.52 3.10
N GLY A 53 -15.96 -6.37 2.33
CA GLY A 53 -15.84 -6.85 0.95
C GLY A 53 -14.62 -7.74 0.74
N GLY A 54 -14.04 -8.25 1.82
CA GLY A 54 -12.69 -8.83 1.85
C GLY A 54 -11.64 -7.86 2.37
N PHE A 55 -10.47 -8.39 2.70
CA PHE A 55 -9.33 -7.61 3.16
C PHE A 55 -8.53 -7.09 1.98
N SER A 56 -8.22 -5.78 1.99
CA SER A 56 -7.39 -5.16 0.96
C SER A 56 -6.09 -4.65 1.57
N PRO A 57 -4.92 -5.01 1.01
CA PRO A 57 -3.65 -4.41 1.40
C PRO A 57 -3.66 -2.88 1.35
N THR A 58 -4.36 -2.28 0.39
CA THR A 58 -4.46 -0.82 0.24
C THR A 58 -5.19 -0.18 1.41
N LYS A 59 -6.31 -0.78 1.83
CA LYS A 59 -7.06 -0.32 3.01
C LYS A 59 -6.23 -0.49 4.28
N GLY A 60 -5.62 -1.66 4.42
CA GLY A 60 -4.68 -1.98 5.50
C GLY A 60 -3.62 -0.92 5.69
N ARG A 61 -2.94 -0.57 4.60
CA ARG A 61 -1.88 0.42 4.61
C ARG A 61 -2.36 1.82 4.95
N ALA A 62 -3.55 2.19 4.48
CA ALA A 62 -4.13 3.50 4.75
C ALA A 62 -4.36 3.74 6.25
N TYR A 63 -4.96 2.78 6.97
CA TYR A 63 -5.25 2.99 8.40
C TYR A 63 -4.08 2.67 9.34
N ARG A 64 -3.09 1.87 8.91
CA ARG A 64 -1.90 1.56 9.72
C ARG A 64 -0.78 2.56 9.52
N GLU A 65 -0.47 2.88 8.27
CA GLU A 65 0.70 3.66 7.89
C GLU A 65 0.35 5.09 7.44
N GLY A 66 -0.93 5.34 7.11
CA GLY A 66 -1.36 6.64 6.60
C GLY A 66 -1.05 6.85 5.12
N TYR A 67 -0.87 5.78 4.35
CA TYR A 67 -0.58 5.85 2.91
C TYR A 67 -1.64 5.12 2.09
N TRP A 68 -2.15 5.78 1.05
CA TRP A 68 -3.03 5.15 0.07
C TRP A 68 -2.24 4.74 -1.16
N MET A 69 -2.31 3.44 -1.49
CA MET A 69 -1.61 2.88 -2.65
C MET A 69 -2.43 3.14 -3.91
N ILE A 70 -1.81 3.73 -4.94
CA ILE A 70 -2.46 4.03 -6.22
C ILE A 70 -2.43 2.77 -7.07
N PHE A 71 -1.24 2.39 -7.54
CA PHE A 71 -1.06 1.14 -8.24
C PHE A 71 0.18 0.38 -7.74
N SER A 72 0.08 -0.95 -7.81
CA SER A 72 1.18 -1.85 -7.53
C SER A 72 1.71 -2.37 -8.87
N SER A 73 2.95 -2.06 -9.22
CA SER A 73 3.61 -2.75 -10.32
C SER A 73 3.95 -4.16 -9.86
N GLY A 74 3.09 -5.13 -10.19
CA GLY A 74 3.35 -6.53 -9.90
C GLY A 74 4.50 -7.03 -10.76
N ARG A 75 5.71 -7.17 -10.19
CA ARG A 75 6.69 -8.11 -10.75
C ARG A 75 6.43 -9.49 -10.15
N ALA A 76 6.93 -10.53 -10.81
CA ALA A 76 6.82 -11.93 -10.38
C ALA A 76 7.30 -12.22 -8.95
N ASN A 77 8.05 -11.30 -8.32
CA ASN A 77 8.57 -11.43 -6.96
C ASN A 77 7.88 -10.52 -5.92
N GLY A 78 6.69 -10.00 -6.22
CA GLY A 78 5.82 -9.32 -5.25
C GLY A 78 5.38 -7.90 -5.66
N PRO A 79 4.29 -7.40 -5.05
CA PRO A 79 3.78 -6.06 -5.30
C PRO A 79 4.71 -5.01 -4.70
N PHE A 80 5.59 -4.44 -5.51
CA PHE A 80 6.24 -3.19 -5.13
C PHE A 80 5.26 -2.07 -5.43
N CYS A 81 4.78 -1.42 -4.37
CA CYS A 81 4.03 -0.18 -4.51
C CYS A 81 5.00 0.90 -4.94
N THR A 82 4.76 1.40 -6.15
CA THR A 82 5.64 2.37 -6.81
C THR A 82 5.20 3.80 -6.54
N VAL A 83 3.90 3.99 -6.29
CA VAL A 83 3.29 5.30 -6.04
C VAL A 83 2.23 5.19 -4.94
N GLU A 84 2.37 6.06 -3.95
CA GLU A 84 1.49 6.18 -2.80
C GLU A 84 1.18 7.65 -2.53
N VAL A 85 0.05 7.92 -1.87
CA VAL A 85 -0.28 9.26 -1.38
C VAL A 85 -0.31 9.24 0.14
N ASP A 86 0.45 10.15 0.76
CA ASP A 86 0.39 10.39 2.19
C ASP A 86 -0.97 11.02 2.54
N CYS A 87 -1.78 10.29 3.31
CA CYS A 87 -3.13 10.70 3.64
C CYS A 87 -3.19 11.91 4.58
N GLU A 88 -2.09 12.24 5.27
CA GLU A 88 -2.04 13.38 6.20
C GLU A 88 -1.95 14.73 5.47
N ASN A 89 -1.18 14.78 4.38
CA ASN A 89 -0.84 16.03 3.69
C ASN A 89 -1.18 16.02 2.19
N GLY A 90 -1.55 14.86 1.62
CA GLY A 90 -1.82 14.70 0.19
C GLY A 90 -0.56 14.70 -0.67
N GLU A 91 0.63 14.52 -0.09
CA GLU A 91 1.88 14.48 -0.85
C GLU A 91 2.05 13.12 -1.51
N LEU A 92 2.47 13.14 -2.77
CA LEU A 92 2.72 11.94 -3.55
C LEU A 92 4.11 11.38 -3.20
N ASP A 93 4.17 10.16 -2.69
CA ASP A 93 5.42 9.42 -2.52
C ASP A 93 5.59 8.48 -3.72
N ALA A 94 6.53 8.84 -4.60
CA ALA A 94 6.88 8.06 -5.77
C ALA A 94 8.37 7.76 -5.73
N ARG A 95 8.72 6.47 -5.77
CA ARG A 95 10.13 6.03 -5.66
C ARG A 95 10.96 6.37 -6.89
N LEU A 96 10.32 6.47 -8.06
CA LEU A 96 10.97 6.78 -9.33
C LEU A 96 10.14 7.82 -10.10
N ASN A 97 10.79 8.85 -10.64
CA ASN A 97 10.13 9.87 -11.46
C ASN A 97 9.44 9.26 -12.70
N SER A 98 9.98 8.16 -13.25
CA SER A 98 9.35 7.46 -14.37
C SER A 98 7.98 6.86 -14.04
N ASP A 99 7.70 6.60 -12.76
CA ASP A 99 6.41 6.06 -12.33
C ASP A 99 5.34 7.16 -12.24
N ILE A 100 5.76 8.42 -12.13
CA ILE A 100 4.84 9.57 -12.14
C ILE A 100 4.24 9.77 -13.53
N VAL A 101 5.02 9.55 -14.59
CA VAL A 101 4.48 9.61 -15.97
C VAL A 101 3.43 8.53 -16.21
N LYS A 102 3.58 7.34 -15.60
CA LYS A 102 2.57 6.28 -15.70
C LYS A 102 1.27 6.65 -14.99
N LEU A 103 1.28 7.56 -14.01
CA LEU A 103 0.06 8.03 -13.36
C LEU A 103 -0.87 8.77 -14.32
N ILE A 104 -0.38 9.25 -15.47
CA ILE A 104 -1.23 9.90 -16.47
C ILE A 104 -2.35 8.93 -16.92
N ASP A 105 -2.03 7.64 -17.06
CA ASP A 105 -3.00 6.61 -17.44
C ASP A 105 -3.90 6.18 -16.27
N HIS A 106 -3.59 6.61 -15.05
CA HIS A 106 -4.25 6.22 -13.80
C HIS A 106 -4.70 7.43 -12.96
N LEU A 107 -4.93 8.60 -13.57
CA LEU A 107 -5.32 9.82 -12.84
C LEU A 107 -6.61 9.65 -12.02
N ASP A 108 -7.52 8.78 -12.47
CA ASP A 108 -8.74 8.45 -11.75
C ASP A 108 -8.48 7.79 -10.40
N GLU A 109 -7.35 7.09 -10.24
CA GLU A 109 -6.93 6.47 -8.98
C GLU A 109 -6.41 7.51 -7.98
N LEU A 110 -6.08 8.73 -8.43
CA LEU A 110 -5.72 9.88 -7.58
C LEU A 110 -6.93 10.73 -7.16
N ASN A 111 -8.14 10.35 -7.55
CA ASN A 111 -9.35 11.06 -7.18
C ASN A 111 -9.84 10.62 -5.79
N ALA A 112 -9.46 11.37 -4.76
CA ALA A 112 -9.82 11.06 -3.38
C ALA A 112 -11.33 11.10 -3.14
N ALA A 113 -12.08 11.93 -3.87
CA ALA A 113 -13.54 11.99 -3.75
C ALA A 113 -14.19 10.69 -4.25
N LYS A 114 -13.70 10.14 -5.38
CA LYS A 114 -14.13 8.85 -5.92
C LYS A 114 -13.81 7.72 -4.93
N ILE A 115 -12.58 7.66 -4.42
CA ILE A 115 -12.17 6.67 -3.42
C ILE A 115 -13.07 6.71 -2.18
N ILE A 116 -13.37 7.91 -1.65
CA ILE A 116 -14.28 8.07 -0.51
C ILE A 116 -15.68 7.53 -0.83
N ALA A 117 -16.21 7.81 -2.02
CA ALA A 117 -17.53 7.33 -2.42
C ALA A 117 -17.57 5.79 -2.46
N GLU A 118 -16.54 5.17 -3.04
CA GLU A 118 -16.39 3.70 -3.08
C GLU A 118 -16.28 3.11 -1.68
N LEU A 119 -15.42 3.66 -0.81
CA LEU A 119 -15.27 3.21 0.57
C LEU A 119 -16.59 3.31 1.34
N LYS A 120 -17.34 4.40 1.18
CA LYS A 120 -18.67 4.56 1.81
C LYS A 120 -19.65 3.48 1.36
N ILE A 121 -19.69 3.14 0.08
CA ILE A 121 -20.53 2.06 -0.43
C ILE A 121 -20.12 0.74 0.23
N GLU A 122 -18.82 0.49 0.35
CA GLU A 122 -18.31 -0.71 1.02
C GLU A 122 -18.63 -0.77 2.53
N THR A 123 -18.68 0.37 3.23
CA THR A 123 -19.09 0.39 4.65
C THR A 123 -20.51 -0.12 4.90
N LEU A 124 -21.37 -0.09 3.87
CA LEU A 124 -22.75 -0.56 3.95
C LEU A 124 -22.88 -2.07 3.76
N LYS A 125 -21.82 -2.75 3.29
CA LYS A 125 -21.84 -4.20 3.11
C LYS A 125 -21.84 -4.92 4.46
N PRO A 126 -22.40 -6.14 4.56
CA PRO A 126 -22.34 -6.95 5.76
C PRO A 126 -20.89 -7.19 6.19
N GLU A 127 -20.66 -7.23 7.49
CA GLU A 127 -19.33 -7.53 8.02
C GLU A 127 -19.13 -9.04 8.13
N HIS A 128 -18.02 -9.54 7.56
CA HIS A 128 -17.70 -10.97 7.60
C HIS A 128 -16.86 -11.37 8.81
N VAL A 129 -16.30 -10.39 9.52
CA VAL A 129 -15.42 -10.61 10.67
C VAL A 129 -16.07 -10.03 11.90
N THR A 130 -16.32 -10.89 12.89
CA THR A 130 -16.85 -10.49 14.18
C THR A 130 -15.72 -10.21 15.17
N GLY A 131 -16.00 -9.38 16.19
CA GLY A 131 -15.06 -9.08 17.27
C GLY A 131 -14.62 -7.62 17.34
N ASP A 132 -13.66 -7.35 18.22
CA ASP A 132 -13.18 -6.02 18.62
C ASP A 132 -11.94 -5.55 17.83
N TRP A 133 -11.59 -6.24 16.74
CA TRP A 133 -10.35 -5.98 16.00
C TRP A 133 -10.28 -4.54 15.47
N ARG A 134 -11.43 -3.98 15.05
CA ARG A 134 -11.52 -2.61 14.54
C ARG A 134 -11.28 -1.60 15.67
N ASP A 135 -11.87 -1.83 16.85
CA ASP A 135 -11.65 -0.99 18.02
C ASP A 135 -10.19 -1.01 18.46
N LYS A 136 -9.55 -2.19 18.42
CA LYS A 136 -8.11 -2.33 18.69
C LYS A 136 -7.24 -1.55 17.71
N ILE A 137 -7.61 -1.48 16.43
CA ILE A 137 -6.89 -0.67 15.44
C ILE A 137 -7.11 0.82 15.69
N ILE A 138 -8.36 1.23 15.97
CA ILE A 138 -8.67 2.63 16.32
C ILE A 138 -7.85 3.06 17.52
N GLU A 139 -7.83 2.26 18.59
CA GLU A 139 -7.06 2.56 19.79
C GLU A 139 -5.55 2.51 19.53
N GLY A 140 -5.07 1.45 18.88
CA GLY A 140 -3.66 1.17 18.64
C GLY A 140 -2.98 2.24 17.78
N TYR A 141 -3.64 2.71 16.72
CA TYR A 141 -3.12 3.76 15.85
C TYR A 141 -3.62 5.17 16.21
N GLY A 142 -4.56 5.29 17.15
CA GLY A 142 -5.21 6.56 17.45
C GLY A 142 -5.96 7.13 16.24
N LEU A 143 -6.70 6.28 15.54
CA LEU A 143 -7.36 6.64 14.29
C LEU A 143 -8.59 7.52 14.57
N GLU A 144 -8.69 8.63 13.85
CA GLU A 144 -9.81 9.56 13.93
C GLU A 144 -10.47 9.74 12.56
N PRO A 145 -11.75 10.17 12.49
CA PRO A 145 -12.43 10.46 11.22
C PRO A 145 -11.69 11.45 10.31
N VAL A 146 -10.90 12.34 10.90
CA VAL A 146 -9.94 13.21 10.20
C VAL A 146 -8.55 12.77 10.64
N TYR A 147 -7.89 12.01 9.79
CA TYR A 147 -6.59 11.42 10.05
C TYR A 147 -5.52 12.47 10.32
N ARG A 148 -4.73 12.21 11.37
CA ARG A 148 -3.47 12.87 11.69
C ARG A 148 -2.49 11.79 12.11
N ARG A 149 -1.25 11.85 11.62
CA ARG A 149 -0.29 10.77 11.89
C ARG A 149 0.17 10.86 13.35
N ASN A 150 -0.26 9.91 14.16
CA ASN A 150 0.19 9.83 15.54
C ASN A 150 1.57 9.18 15.64
N ARG A 151 2.63 9.98 15.47
CA ARG A 151 4.03 9.50 15.46
C ARG A 151 4.46 8.76 16.74
N LYS A 152 3.79 8.99 17.87
CA LYS A 152 4.17 8.40 19.17
C LYS A 152 3.62 6.98 19.39
N LYS A 153 2.57 6.56 18.67
CA LYS A 153 1.91 5.25 18.88
C LYS A 153 2.40 4.16 17.92
N ILE A 154 2.96 4.53 16.77
CA ILE A 154 3.42 3.58 15.74
C ILE A 154 4.51 2.64 16.27
N GLU A 155 5.36 3.10 17.20
CA GLU A 155 6.40 2.25 17.82
C GLU A 155 5.81 1.05 18.60
N TYR A 156 4.59 1.15 19.14
CA TYR A 156 4.01 0.13 20.01
C TYR A 156 3.35 -1.02 19.25
N MET A 157 2.81 -0.76 18.05
CA MET A 157 2.16 -1.79 17.24
C MET A 157 3.13 -2.60 16.38
N ASP A 158 4.23 -2.00 15.94
CA ASP A 158 5.26 -2.70 15.16
C ASP A 158 5.86 -3.86 15.98
N GLU A 159 6.02 -3.69 17.30
CA GLU A 159 6.47 -4.76 18.19
C GLU A 159 5.43 -5.88 18.35
N TYR A 160 4.13 -5.56 18.40
CA TYR A 160 3.07 -6.57 18.46
C TYR A 160 2.91 -7.33 17.14
N GLU A 161 2.94 -6.64 16.00
CA GLU A 161 2.87 -7.26 14.67
C GLU A 161 4.12 -8.09 14.36
N LYS A 162 5.31 -7.61 14.74
CA LYS A 162 6.55 -8.39 14.71
C LYS A 162 6.43 -9.64 15.58
N ASN A 163 5.88 -9.54 16.79
CA ASN A 163 5.67 -10.68 17.67
C ASN A 163 4.60 -11.65 17.14
N ALA A 164 3.51 -11.17 16.54
CA ALA A 164 2.48 -12.00 15.93
C ALA A 164 3.02 -12.76 14.71
N TRP A 165 3.80 -12.09 13.86
CA TRP A 165 4.50 -12.69 12.73
C TRP A 165 5.53 -13.73 13.19
N LEU A 166 6.34 -13.41 14.21
CA LEU A 166 7.29 -14.36 14.80
C LEU A 166 6.60 -15.60 15.36
N ARG A 167 5.43 -15.46 16.00
CA ARG A 167 4.62 -16.61 16.47
C ARG A 167 4.07 -17.43 15.33
N ALA A 168 3.55 -16.81 14.27
CA ALA A 168 3.05 -17.51 13.09
C ALA A 168 4.16 -18.26 12.34
N ALA A 169 5.33 -17.63 12.17
CA ALA A 169 6.52 -18.24 11.58
C ALA A 169 7.03 -19.40 12.45
N SER A 170 7.11 -19.22 13.78
CA SER A 170 7.49 -20.27 14.71
C SER A 170 6.55 -21.48 14.65
N LYS A 171 5.23 -21.25 14.55
CA LYS A 171 4.23 -22.31 14.38
C LYS A 171 4.44 -23.10 13.07
N GLN A 172 4.62 -22.43 11.94
CA GLN A 172 4.90 -23.10 10.66
C GLN A 172 6.20 -23.92 10.69
N VAL A 173 7.26 -23.39 11.32
CA VAL A 173 8.53 -24.13 11.48
C VAL A 173 8.32 -25.36 12.36
N SER A 174 7.58 -25.25 13.46
CA SER A 174 7.26 -26.38 14.34
C SER A 174 6.46 -27.47 13.61
N GLU A 175 5.46 -27.11 12.81
CA GLU A 175 4.68 -28.05 12.00
C GLU A 175 5.55 -28.79 10.98
N LYS A 176 6.43 -28.07 10.27
CA LYS A 176 7.37 -28.68 9.31
C LYS A 176 8.38 -29.62 9.97
N LEU A 177 8.91 -29.25 11.15
CA LEU A 177 9.82 -30.10 11.91
C LEU A 177 9.12 -31.37 12.44
N SER A 178 7.85 -31.25 12.83
CA SER A 178 7.04 -32.40 13.23
C SER A 178 6.89 -33.41 12.08
N LEU A 179 6.58 -32.93 10.88
CA LEU A 179 6.47 -33.77 9.69
C LEU A 179 7.80 -34.43 9.33
N LEU A 180 8.91 -33.69 9.37
CA LEU A 180 10.24 -34.23 9.08
C LEU A 180 10.62 -35.36 10.05
N ARG A 181 10.33 -35.19 11.35
CA ARG A 181 10.58 -36.23 12.37
C ARG A 181 9.77 -37.50 12.10
N GLN A 182 8.50 -37.38 11.68
CA GLN A 182 7.67 -38.52 11.31
C GLN A 182 8.24 -39.28 10.11
N VAL A 183 8.70 -38.57 9.07
CA VAL A 183 9.32 -39.19 7.89
C VAL A 183 10.58 -39.96 8.26
N ILE A 184 11.50 -39.33 9.01
CA ILE A 184 12.74 -39.98 9.45
C ILE A 184 12.44 -41.23 10.29
N PHE A 185 11.47 -41.14 11.20
CA PHE A 185 11.10 -42.27 12.06
C PHE A 185 10.55 -43.47 11.25
N GLU A 186 9.69 -43.22 10.27
CA GLU A 186 9.14 -44.28 9.42
C GLU A 186 10.20 -44.88 8.47
N ASP A 187 11.17 -44.09 8.02
CA ASP A 187 12.28 -44.62 7.22
C ASP A 187 13.25 -45.46 8.06
N CYS A 188 13.56 -45.06 9.29
CA CYS A 188 14.37 -45.88 10.21
C CYS A 188 13.71 -47.22 10.55
N LYS A 189 12.38 -47.26 10.69
CA LYS A 189 11.65 -48.53 10.90
C LYS A 189 11.81 -49.51 9.74
N LYS A 190 11.94 -49.02 8.50
CA LYS A 190 12.11 -49.87 7.32
C LYS A 190 13.51 -50.47 7.23
N THR A 191 14.52 -49.83 7.81
CA THR A 191 15.92 -50.29 7.75
C THR A 191 16.26 -51.35 8.80
N ILE A 192 15.42 -51.50 9.84
CA ILE A 192 15.65 -52.44 10.96
C ILE A 192 14.92 -53.79 10.75
N LYS A 193 14.27 -54.00 9.60
CA LYS A 193 13.73 -55.29 9.16
C LYS A 193 14.64 -55.94 8.13
#